data_AF-A0A2V8SRX1-F1
#
_entry.id   AF-A0A2V8SRX1-F1
#
_cell.length_a   1.000
_cell.length_b   1.000
_cell.length_c   1.000
_cell.angle_alpha   90.00
_cell.angle_beta   90.00
_cell.angle_gamma   90.00
#
_symmetry.space_group_name_H-M   'P 1'
#
loop_
_entity.id
_entity.type
_entity.pdbx_description
1 polymer ?
#
loop_
_entity_poly.entity_id
_entity_poly.type
_entity_poly.pdbx_seq_one_letter_code
_entity_poly.pdbx_strand_id
1 'polypeptide(L)'
;MSPDRRKHRGAHPEDARLFDDARLSALRAATAEMSWLLGRGYQPKSALKLVGDRHNLRERQRLAVARAACSDESRERRRARRVEAQGVRGSELVVDGFNLVITL
;
A
#
# COMPACT_ATOMS: atom_id res chain seq x y z
N MET A 1 -5.80 7.33 24.68
CA MET A 1 -5.47 7.99 23.40
C MET A 1 -6.56 9.00 23.11
N SER A 2 -6.25 10.29 23.12
CA SER A 2 -7.22 11.32 22.75
C SER A 2 -7.57 11.20 21.26
N PRO A 3 -8.83 11.40 20.84
CA PRO A 3 -9.21 11.33 19.44
C PRO A 3 -8.52 12.46 18.65
N ASP A 4 -8.04 12.12 17.46
CA ASP A 4 -7.47 13.08 16.52
C ASP A 4 -8.57 14.06 16.07
N ARG A 5 -8.41 15.36 16.43
CA ARG A 5 -9.39 16.43 16.19
C ARG A 5 -9.22 17.11 14.82
N ARG A 6 -8.33 16.62 13.95
CA ARG A 6 -8.00 17.27 12.68
C ARG A 6 -9.13 17.08 11.66
N LYS A 7 -9.58 18.19 11.06
CA LYS A 7 -10.62 18.25 10.01
C LYS A 7 -10.08 18.02 8.59
N HIS A 8 -8.80 17.68 8.42
CA HIS A 8 -8.16 17.51 7.12
C HIS A 8 -7.71 16.06 6.87
N ARG A 9 -7.86 15.56 5.63
CA ARG A 9 -7.38 14.24 5.18
C ARG A 9 -5.87 14.20 4.85
N GLY A 10 -5.10 15.22 5.24
CA GLY A 10 -3.65 15.30 5.02
C GLY A 10 -2.82 14.31 5.85
N ALA A 11 -1.50 14.32 5.65
CA ALA A 11 -0.56 13.43 6.33
C ALA A 11 -0.71 13.44 7.86
N HIS A 12 -0.48 12.29 8.48
CA HIS A 12 -0.46 12.19 9.94
C HIS A 12 0.81 12.85 10.49
N PRO A 13 0.81 13.46 11.68
CA PRO A 13 1.94 14.27 12.15
C PRO A 13 3.20 13.43 12.34
N GLU A 14 3.02 12.14 12.65
CA GLU A 14 4.12 11.19 12.77
C GLU A 14 4.67 10.68 11.43
N ASP A 15 4.02 10.94 10.29
CA ASP A 15 4.43 10.35 9.02
C ASP A 15 5.87 10.76 8.65
N ALA A 16 6.26 12.01 8.90
CA ALA A 16 7.62 12.48 8.67
C ALA A 16 8.68 11.66 9.43
N ARG A 17 8.34 11.17 10.64
CA ARG A 17 9.22 10.33 11.46
C ARG A 17 9.10 8.84 11.14
N LEU A 18 7.90 8.37 10.80
CA LEU A 18 7.63 6.97 10.51
C LEU A 18 8.13 6.56 9.13
N PHE A 19 8.32 7.52 8.22
CA PHE A 19 8.74 7.29 6.84
C PHE A 19 9.99 8.08 6.46
N ASP A 20 10.85 8.40 7.44
CA ASP A 20 12.16 8.99 7.18
C ASP A 20 13.09 8.03 6.40
N ASP A 21 14.20 8.56 5.89
CA ASP A 21 15.16 7.80 5.09
C ASP A 21 15.75 6.59 5.83
N ALA A 22 15.89 6.67 7.16
CA ALA A 22 16.40 5.57 7.98
C ALA A 22 15.41 4.40 8.06
N ARG A 23 14.10 4.66 7.88
CA ARG A 23 13.06 3.62 7.85
C ARG A 23 12.82 3.03 6.46
N LEU A 24 13.19 3.72 5.38
CA LEU A 24 12.87 3.28 4.01
C LEU A 24 13.43 1.91 3.65
N SER A 25 14.64 1.57 4.13
CA SER A 25 15.25 0.26 3.88
C SER A 25 14.42 -0.89 4.48
N ALA A 26 14.02 -0.76 5.74
CA ALA A 26 13.18 -1.73 6.43
C ALA A 26 11.80 -1.86 5.80
N LEU A 27 11.20 -0.74 5.37
CA LEU A 27 9.91 -0.74 4.69
C LEU A 27 9.97 -1.47 3.33
N ARG A 28 11.02 -1.24 2.54
CA ARG A 28 11.23 -1.95 1.27
C ARG A 28 11.41 -3.45 1.49
N ALA A 29 12.21 -3.85 2.48
CA ALA A 29 12.39 -5.24 2.84
C ALA A 29 11.06 -5.89 3.29
N ALA A 30 10.31 -5.22 4.16
CA ALA A 30 9.00 -5.68 4.61
C ALA A 30 8.00 -5.83 3.46
N THR A 31 7.94 -4.89 2.52
CA THR A 31 7.09 -5.00 1.34
C THR A 31 7.47 -6.19 0.46
N ALA A 32 8.77 -6.42 0.23
CA ALA A 32 9.24 -7.58 -0.53
C ALA A 32 8.88 -8.92 0.14
N GLU A 33 9.11 -9.04 1.45
CA GLU A 33 8.76 -10.24 2.23
C GLU A 33 7.24 -10.47 2.26
N MET A 34 6.45 -9.41 2.41
CA MET A 34 4.98 -9.48 2.36
C MET A 34 4.51 -9.97 0.98
N SER A 35 5.04 -9.40 -0.10
CA SER A 35 4.74 -9.86 -1.47
C SER A 35 5.12 -11.32 -1.69
N TRP A 36 6.26 -11.76 -1.16
CA TRP A 36 6.73 -13.14 -1.26
C TRP A 36 5.78 -14.14 -0.56
N LEU A 37 5.29 -13.78 0.64
CA LEU A 37 4.31 -14.57 1.39
C LEU A 37 2.96 -14.63 0.66
N LEU A 38 2.47 -13.48 0.18
CA LEU A 38 1.23 -13.43 -0.60
C LEU A 38 1.31 -14.26 -1.88
N GLY A 39 2.47 -14.27 -2.55
CA GLY A 39 2.73 -15.11 -3.71
C GLY A 39 2.63 -16.62 -3.43
N ARG A 40 2.70 -17.03 -2.16
CA ARG A 40 2.59 -18.43 -1.72
C ARG A 40 1.24 -18.77 -1.09
N GLY A 41 0.27 -17.86 -1.17
CA GLY A 41 -1.07 -18.10 -0.62
C GLY A 41 -1.16 -17.95 0.90
N TYR A 42 -0.17 -17.34 1.55
CA TYR A 42 -0.30 -17.00 2.97
C TYR A 42 -1.41 -15.97 3.17
N GLN A 43 -2.20 -16.16 4.24
CA GLN A 43 -3.29 -15.24 4.58
C GLN A 43 -2.77 -13.83 4.89
N PRO A 44 -3.31 -12.77 4.26
CA PRO A 44 -2.77 -11.41 4.36
C PRO A 44 -2.63 -10.89 5.80
N LYS A 45 -3.64 -11.13 6.65
CA LYS A 45 -3.64 -10.64 8.04
C LYS A 45 -2.50 -11.26 8.86
N SER A 46 -2.29 -12.56 8.73
CA SER A 46 -1.24 -13.29 9.45
C SER A 46 0.15 -12.95 8.90
N ALA A 47 0.29 -12.86 7.57
CA ALA A 47 1.54 -12.45 6.92
C ALA A 47 1.94 -11.03 7.34
N LEU A 48 1.00 -10.08 7.36
CA LEU A 48 1.27 -8.71 7.79
C LEU A 48 1.69 -8.62 9.26
N LYS A 49 1.08 -9.44 10.13
CA LYS A 49 1.51 -9.53 11.53
C LYS A 49 2.96 -9.98 11.62
N LEU A 50 3.29 -11.11 10.99
CA LEU A 50 4.63 -11.69 11.00
C LEU A 50 5.70 -10.72 10.47
N VAL A 51 5.49 -10.17 9.27
CA VAL A 51 6.44 -9.23 8.65
C VAL A 51 6.53 -7.94 9.46
N GLY A 52 5.40 -7.41 9.92
CA GLY A 52 5.39 -6.20 10.73
C GLY A 52 6.13 -6.37 12.06
N ASP A 53 6.01 -7.53 12.71
CA ASP A 53 6.71 -7.84 13.96
C ASP A 53 8.22 -7.95 13.70
N ARG A 54 8.63 -8.68 12.65
CA ARG A 54 10.05 -8.84 12.25
C ARG A 54 10.78 -7.51 12.03
N HIS A 55 10.11 -6.53 11.42
CA HIS A 55 10.70 -5.21 11.13
C HIS A 55 10.34 -4.13 12.16
N ASN A 56 9.73 -4.51 13.29
CA ASN A 56 9.26 -3.59 14.34
C ASN A 56 8.39 -2.43 13.81
N LEU A 57 7.53 -2.73 12.82
CA LEU A 57 6.69 -1.73 12.16
C LEU A 57 5.55 -1.26 13.06
N ARG A 58 5.35 0.06 13.05
CA ARG A 58 4.17 0.71 13.64
C ARG A 58 2.94 0.49 12.76
N GLU A 59 1.75 0.67 13.33
CA GLU A 59 0.48 0.41 12.64
C GLU A 59 0.36 1.13 11.29
N ARG A 60 0.77 2.41 11.22
CA ARG A 60 0.77 3.17 9.96
C ARG A 60 1.71 2.60 8.91
N GLN A 61 2.89 2.13 9.32
CA GLN A 61 3.84 1.46 8.43
C GLN A 61 3.30 0.10 7.97
N ARG A 62 2.64 -0.65 8.86
CA ARG A 62 1.97 -1.92 8.48
C ARG A 62 0.88 -1.66 7.45
N LEU A 63 0.07 -0.62 7.64
CA LEU A 63 -0.94 -0.23 6.66
C LEU A 63 -0.31 0.13 5.31
N ALA A 64 0.80 0.88 5.31
CA ALA A 64 1.54 1.21 4.10
C ALA A 64 2.08 -0.05 3.39
N VAL A 65 2.71 -0.97 4.12
CA VAL A 65 3.21 -2.25 3.60
C VAL A 65 2.06 -3.09 3.03
N ALA A 66 0.94 -3.19 3.73
CA ALA A 66 -0.23 -3.95 3.29
C ALA A 66 -0.83 -3.39 1.98
N ARG A 67 -0.79 -2.07 1.78
CA ARG A 67 -1.27 -1.41 0.56
C ARG A 67 -0.28 -1.47 -0.60
N ALA A 68 1.02 -1.50 -0.30
CA ALA A 68 2.09 -1.53 -1.29
C ALA A 68 2.41 -2.95 -1.80
N ALA A 69 2.18 -3.97 -0.98
CA ALA A 69 2.47 -5.36 -1.32
C ALA A 69 1.32 -6.03 -2.10
N CYS A 70 1.69 -6.95 -3.00
CA CYS A 70 0.75 -7.85 -3.67
C CYS A 70 1.46 -9.15 -4.10
N SER A 71 0.68 -10.19 -4.43
CA SER A 71 1.23 -11.41 -5.03
C SER A 71 1.71 -11.16 -6.46
N ASP A 72 2.64 -11.98 -6.96
CA ASP A 72 3.08 -11.94 -8.36
C ASP A 72 1.91 -12.11 -9.33
N GLU A 73 0.99 -13.04 -9.05
CA GLU A 73 -0.23 -13.24 -9.86
C GLU A 73 -1.08 -11.96 -9.93
N SER A 74 -1.28 -11.28 -8.80
CA SER A 74 -2.01 -10.00 -8.78
C SER A 74 -1.27 -8.91 -9.54
N ARG A 75 0.07 -8.89 -9.49
CA ARG A 75 0.90 -7.94 -10.25
C ARG A 75 0.75 -8.19 -11.75
N GLU A 76 0.89 -9.43 -12.20
CA GLU A 76 0.78 -9.78 -13.62
C GLU A 76 -0.63 -9.52 -14.16
N ARG A 77 -1.68 -9.85 -13.38
CA ARG A 77 -3.06 -9.52 -13.76
C ARG A 77 -3.28 -8.01 -13.96
N ARG A 78 -2.68 -7.17 -13.13
CA ARG A 78 -2.75 -5.70 -13.28
C ARG A 78 -1.94 -5.23 -14.49
N ARG A 79 -0.75 -5.78 -14.72
CA ARG A 79 0.09 -5.45 -15.88
C ARG A 79 -0.60 -5.81 -17.19
N ALA A 80 -1.22 -6.99 -17.27
CA ALA A 80 -1.95 -7.44 -18.46
C ALA A 80 -3.17 -6.57 -18.80
N ARG A 81 -3.75 -5.89 -17.80
CA ARG A 81 -4.90 -4.97 -17.98
C ARG A 81 -4.49 -3.51 -18.05
N ARG A 82 -3.19 -3.20 -17.94
CA ARG A 82 -2.68 -1.83 -17.99
C ARG A 82 -2.87 -1.29 -19.41
N VAL A 83 -3.49 -0.13 -19.52
CA VAL A 83 -3.59 0.62 -20.77
C VAL A 83 -2.68 1.83 -20.68
N GLU A 84 -1.81 2.03 -21.66
CA GLU A 84 -0.91 3.18 -21.69
C GLU A 84 -1.68 4.46 -22.03
N ALA A 85 -1.22 5.59 -21.51
CA ALA A 85 -1.87 6.89 -21.70
C ALA A 85 -2.04 7.25 -23.20
N GLN A 86 -1.10 6.82 -24.05
CA GLN A 86 -1.18 7.02 -25.49
C GLN A 86 -2.34 6.22 -26.12
N GLY A 87 -2.64 5.02 -25.59
CA GLY A 87 -3.71 4.15 -26.09
C GLY A 87 -5.12 4.61 -25.73
N VAL A 88 -5.26 5.62 -24.87
CA VAL A 88 -6.54 6.24 -24.50
C VAL A 88 -6.62 7.72 -24.88
N ARG A 89 -5.62 8.23 -25.61
CA ARG A 89 -5.61 9.64 -26.03
C ARG A 89 -6.78 9.90 -26.97
N GLY A 90 -7.62 10.87 -26.62
CA GLY A 90 -8.80 11.24 -27.41
C GLY A 90 -10.02 10.33 -27.19
N SER A 91 -9.89 9.29 -26.34
CA SER A 91 -11.01 8.45 -25.94
C SER A 91 -11.73 9.06 -24.74
N GLU A 92 -13.04 8.87 -24.67
CA GLU A 92 -13.81 9.14 -23.46
C GLU A 92 -13.45 8.12 -22.37
N LEU A 93 -13.13 8.62 -21.17
CA LEU A 93 -12.79 7.79 -20.02
C LEU A 93 -13.87 7.96 -18.95
N VAL A 94 -14.60 6.88 -18.69
CA VAL A 94 -15.56 6.83 -17.59
C VAL A 94 -14.83 6.34 -16.34
N VAL A 95 -14.78 7.21 -15.32
CA VAL A 95 -14.15 6.91 -14.03
C VAL A 95 -15.23 6.62 -13.00
N ASP A 96 -15.09 5.51 -12.29
CA ASP A 96 -15.93 5.20 -11.13
C ASP A 96 -15.57 6.16 -9.98
N GLY A 97 -16.45 7.14 -9.77
CA GLY A 97 -16.29 8.16 -8.73
C GLY A 97 -16.33 7.59 -7.30
N PHE A 98 -17.02 6.47 -7.07
CA PHE A 98 -17.06 5.86 -5.73
C PHE A 98 -15.69 5.28 -5.38
N ASN A 99 -15.12 4.49 -6.30
CA ASN A 99 -13.78 3.93 -6.12
C ASN A 99 -12.69 5.01 -6.06
N LEU A 100 -12.88 6.14 -6.74
CA LEU A 100 -12.00 7.30 -6.59
C LEU A 100 -12.07 7.87 -5.16
N VAL A 101 -13.26 8.16 -4.65
CA VAL A 101 -13.44 8.79 -3.33
C VAL A 101 -12.95 7.93 -2.18
N ILE A 102 -13.13 6.59 -2.22
CA ILE A 102 -12.65 5.71 -1.15
C ILE A 102 -11.11 5.62 -1.09
N THR A 103 -10.41 6.04 -2.15
CA THR A 103 -8.94 6.05 -2.19
C THR A 103 -8.32 7.38 -1.76
N LEU A 104 -9.13 8.44 -1.59
CA LEU A 104 -8.75 9.80 -1.19
C LEU A 104 -9.10 10.11 0.28
#